data_AF-A0A843DDL8-F1
#
_entry.id   AF-A0A843DDL8-F1
#
_cell.length_a   1.000
_cell.length_b   1.000
_cell.length_c   1.000
_cell.angle_alpha   90.00
_cell.angle_beta   90.00
_cell.angle_gamma   90.00
#
_symmetry.space_group_name_H-M   'P 1'
#
loop_
_entity.id
_entity.type
_entity.pdbx_description
1 polymer ?
#
loop_
_entity_poly.entity_id
_entity_poly.type
_entity_poly.pdbx_seq_one_letter_code
_entity_poly.pdbx_strand_id
1 'polypeptide(L)'
;MKKIILVMSIFVLVGCVYAEEFSTVNVNGVDFEIPSKYANGDSSKGKYVFNDLRTFAILCVDDYIVSNYGGFYKICDSSQKMTVGDRPCMHLVIYNKYIDNNVSYLYFPCEKSVYCICYQGNDVNGSISHIVESASPSNMSDETFYGLLNEAYKEHQNREYLDTLTDDNSDYVSKTNQHETYSNDQLVKWYLLTHW
;
A
#
# COMPACT_ATOMS: atom_id res chain seq x y z
N MET A 1 -9.15 20.28 67.51
CA MET A 1 -9.84 19.54 66.43
C MET A 1 -9.38 20.09 65.08
N LYS A 2 -8.83 19.24 64.21
CA LYS A 2 -8.80 19.38 62.74
C LYS A 2 -8.09 18.14 62.17
N LYS A 3 -8.87 17.18 61.65
CA LYS A 3 -8.33 16.05 60.88
C LYS A 3 -8.27 16.50 59.43
N ILE A 4 -7.07 16.55 58.85
CA ILE A 4 -6.88 16.77 57.41
C ILE A 4 -7.00 15.40 56.75
N ILE A 5 -8.04 15.21 55.93
CA ILE A 5 -8.20 14.02 55.10
C ILE A 5 -7.64 14.38 53.73
N LEU A 6 -6.53 13.74 53.37
CA LEU A 6 -5.95 13.78 52.03
C LEU A 6 -6.73 12.80 51.15
N VAL A 7 -7.51 13.32 50.19
CA VAL A 7 -8.19 12.50 49.17
C VAL A 7 -7.27 12.43 47.95
N MET A 8 -6.67 11.27 47.71
CA MET A 8 -5.89 11.01 46.51
C MET A 8 -6.82 10.45 45.43
N SER A 9 -7.26 11.30 44.50
CA SER A 9 -8.11 10.89 43.38
C SER A 9 -7.27 10.20 42.31
N ILE A 10 -7.42 8.89 42.18
CA ILE A 10 -6.88 8.12 41.05
C ILE A 10 -7.86 8.27 39.89
N PHE A 11 -7.49 9.05 38.87
CA PHE A 11 -8.16 9.03 37.57
C PHE A 11 -7.70 7.77 36.83
N VAL A 12 -8.50 6.71 36.89
CA VAL A 12 -8.37 5.59 35.94
C VAL A 12 -8.98 6.09 34.63
N LEU A 13 -8.13 6.64 33.75
CA LEU A 13 -8.45 6.79 32.34
C LEU A 13 -8.56 5.38 31.76
N VAL A 14 -9.74 4.77 31.90
CA VAL A 14 -10.12 3.63 31.07
C VAL A 14 -10.30 4.21 29.67
N GLY A 15 -9.20 4.25 28.91
CA GLY A 15 -9.30 4.44 27.47
C GLY A 15 -10.21 3.33 26.96
N CYS A 16 -11.35 3.69 26.36
CA CYS A 16 -12.14 2.75 25.61
C CYS A 16 -11.25 2.20 24.50
N VAL A 17 -10.70 1.01 24.71
CA VAL A 17 -10.12 0.21 23.64
C VAL A 17 -11.32 -0.22 22.82
N TYR A 18 -11.62 0.51 21.74
CA TYR A 18 -12.51 0.00 20.72
C TYR A 18 -11.84 -1.26 20.18
N ALA A 19 -12.42 -2.42 20.48
CA ALA A 19 -12.03 -3.65 19.80
C ALA A 19 -12.43 -3.45 18.33
N GLU A 20 -11.43 -3.31 17.45
CA GLU A 20 -11.68 -3.29 16.01
C GLU A 20 -12.09 -4.70 15.59
N GLU A 21 -13.23 -4.81 14.90
CA GLU A 21 -13.70 -6.07 14.33
C GLU A 21 -12.97 -6.35 13.02
N PHE A 22 -12.66 -7.62 12.78
CA PHE A 22 -11.98 -8.09 11.58
C PHE A 22 -12.85 -9.08 10.81
N SER A 23 -12.73 -9.03 9.49
CA SER A 23 -13.37 -9.93 8.53
C SER A 23 -12.29 -10.60 7.68
N THR A 24 -12.53 -11.83 7.24
CA THR A 24 -11.58 -12.56 6.40
C THR A 24 -11.89 -12.36 4.92
N VAL A 25 -10.85 -12.11 4.12
CA VAL A 25 -10.90 -12.07 2.65
C VAL A 25 -9.81 -12.94 2.05
N ASN A 26 -10.08 -13.56 0.89
CA ASN A 26 -9.10 -14.40 0.21
C ASN A 26 -8.47 -13.65 -0.97
N VAL A 27 -7.14 -13.58 -0.99
CA VAL A 27 -6.37 -13.03 -2.11
C VAL A 27 -5.38 -14.09 -2.57
N ASN A 28 -5.56 -14.57 -3.80
CA ASN A 28 -4.68 -15.56 -4.44
C ASN A 28 -4.49 -16.85 -3.61
N GLY A 29 -5.54 -17.31 -2.93
CA GLY A 29 -5.49 -18.52 -2.11
C GLY A 29 -4.99 -18.29 -0.68
N VAL A 30 -4.63 -17.06 -0.30
CA VAL A 30 -4.24 -16.68 1.05
C VAL A 30 -5.36 -15.90 1.72
N ASP A 31 -5.69 -16.26 2.95
CA ASP A 31 -6.66 -15.54 3.78
C ASP A 31 -6.00 -14.39 4.54
N PHE A 32 -6.64 -13.22 4.51
CA PHE A 32 -6.22 -12.01 5.22
C PHE A 32 -7.35 -11.55 6.15
N GLU A 33 -7.02 -11.24 7.39
CA GLU A 33 -7.95 -10.58 8.32
C GLU A 33 -7.86 -9.07 8.13
N ILE A 34 -8.91 -8.46 7.62
CA ILE A 34 -8.99 -7.02 7.36
C ILE A 34 -10.01 -6.36 8.29
N PRO A 35 -9.85 -5.07 8.65
CA PRO A 35 -10.85 -4.33 9.39
C PRO A 35 -12.23 -4.44 8.73
N SER A 36 -13.28 -4.74 9.49
CA SER A 36 -14.62 -4.99 8.94
C SER A 36 -15.22 -3.80 8.18
N LYS A 37 -14.73 -2.57 8.43
CA LYS A 37 -15.06 -1.38 7.62
C LYS A 37 -14.69 -1.53 6.14
N TYR A 38 -13.78 -2.44 5.81
CA TYR A 38 -13.34 -2.76 4.45
C TYR A 38 -13.94 -4.06 3.90
N ALA A 39 -14.85 -4.73 4.62
CA ALA A 39 -15.31 -6.09 4.28
C ALA A 39 -16.16 -6.22 3.01
N ASN A 40 -16.72 -5.13 2.49
CA ASN A 40 -17.61 -5.13 1.32
C ASN A 40 -16.88 -4.66 0.05
N GLY A 41 -15.67 -5.20 -0.18
CA GLY A 41 -14.87 -4.93 -1.37
C GLY A 41 -15.03 -5.99 -2.46
N ASP A 42 -14.46 -5.71 -3.63
CA ASP A 42 -14.45 -6.60 -4.79
C ASP A 42 -13.23 -7.50 -4.78
N SER A 43 -13.46 -8.80 -4.95
CA SER A 43 -12.40 -9.81 -5.09
C SER A 43 -12.24 -10.19 -6.56
N SER A 44 -11.00 -10.25 -7.03
CA SER A 44 -10.66 -10.81 -8.34
C SER A 44 -9.28 -11.48 -8.27
N LYS A 45 -8.85 -12.12 -9.36
CA LYS A 45 -7.60 -12.89 -9.37
C LYS A 45 -6.43 -12.00 -8.91
N GLY A 46 -5.78 -12.39 -7.82
CA GLY A 46 -4.63 -11.69 -7.27
C GLY A 46 -4.91 -10.40 -6.51
N LYS A 47 -6.18 -10.00 -6.30
CA LYS A 47 -6.49 -8.75 -5.59
C LYS A 47 -7.83 -8.72 -4.87
N TYR A 48 -7.85 -7.98 -3.77
CA TYR A 48 -9.04 -7.51 -3.07
C TYR A 48 -9.02 -5.98 -3.02
N VAL A 49 -10.12 -5.32 -3.41
CA VAL A 49 -10.18 -3.85 -3.47
C VAL A 49 -11.47 -3.36 -2.81
N PHE A 50 -11.35 -2.48 -1.82
CA PHE A 50 -12.47 -1.76 -1.25
C PHE A 50 -12.48 -0.32 -1.78
N ASN A 51 -13.53 0.04 -2.51
CA ASN A 51 -13.66 1.29 -3.29
C ASN A 51 -12.61 1.44 -4.40
N ASP A 52 -11.34 1.63 -4.04
CA ASP A 52 -10.22 1.75 -4.97
C ASP A 52 -8.87 1.56 -4.25
N LEU A 53 -7.78 1.54 -5.04
CA LEU A 53 -6.41 1.39 -4.53
C LEU A 53 -5.93 2.56 -3.65
N ARG A 54 -6.63 3.71 -3.67
CA ARG A 54 -6.30 4.88 -2.85
C ARG A 54 -6.96 4.81 -1.49
N THR A 55 -7.99 3.98 -1.36
CA THR A 55 -8.77 3.77 -0.14
C THR A 55 -8.24 2.57 0.64
N PHE A 56 -8.41 1.36 0.11
CA PHE A 56 -7.91 0.13 0.70
C PHE A 56 -7.87 -1.02 -0.32
N ALA A 57 -6.74 -1.72 -0.41
CA ALA A 57 -6.61 -2.93 -1.22
C ALA A 57 -5.54 -3.87 -0.68
N ILE A 58 -5.66 -5.15 -0.99
CA ILE A 58 -4.60 -6.16 -0.82
C ILE A 58 -4.33 -6.79 -2.17
N LEU A 59 -3.08 -6.76 -2.60
CA LEU A 59 -2.63 -7.17 -3.92
C LEU A 59 -1.55 -8.24 -3.79
N CYS A 60 -1.70 -9.39 -4.47
CA CYS A 60 -0.58 -10.27 -4.78
C CYS A 60 0.12 -9.68 -6.01
N VAL A 61 1.37 -9.24 -5.87
CA VAL A 61 2.04 -8.40 -6.89
C VAL A 61 3.01 -9.16 -7.78
N ASP A 62 3.22 -10.47 -7.57
CA ASP A 62 4.23 -11.27 -8.29
C ASP A 62 4.25 -11.03 -9.81
N ASP A 63 3.09 -11.07 -10.47
CA ASP A 63 2.96 -10.96 -11.93
C ASP A 63 3.25 -9.54 -12.47
N TYR A 64 3.24 -8.51 -11.61
CA TYR A 64 3.33 -7.09 -12.01
C TYR A 64 4.12 -6.25 -10.99
N ILE A 65 5.08 -6.88 -10.29
CA ILE A 65 5.87 -6.22 -9.24
C ILE A 65 6.75 -5.10 -9.81
N VAL A 66 7.21 -5.23 -11.05
CA VAL A 66 8.01 -4.23 -11.76
C VAL A 66 7.22 -2.93 -11.97
N SER A 67 5.96 -3.02 -12.46
CA SER A 67 5.11 -1.84 -12.63
C SER A 67 4.58 -1.33 -11.29
N ASN A 68 4.15 -2.22 -10.39
CA ASN A 68 3.60 -1.84 -9.09
C ASN A 68 4.66 -1.25 -8.17
N TYR A 69 5.59 -2.08 -7.66
CA TYR A 69 6.63 -1.61 -6.74
C TYR A 69 7.60 -0.66 -7.44
N GLY A 70 8.12 -1.03 -8.62
CA GLY A 70 9.10 -0.20 -9.32
C GLY A 70 8.54 1.18 -9.71
N GLY A 71 7.27 1.22 -10.15
CA GLY A 71 6.56 2.46 -10.47
C GLY A 71 6.30 3.32 -9.24
N PHE A 72 5.73 2.75 -8.16
CA PHE A 72 5.46 3.50 -6.93
C PHE A 72 6.73 3.96 -6.22
N TYR A 73 7.79 3.15 -6.21
CA TYR A 73 9.09 3.53 -5.63
C TYR A 73 9.73 4.71 -6.37
N LYS A 74 9.52 4.83 -7.69
CA LYS A 74 10.04 5.97 -8.48
C LYS A 74 9.37 7.30 -8.09
N ILE A 75 8.13 7.27 -7.63
CA ILE A 75 7.31 8.47 -7.36
C ILE A 75 6.99 8.69 -5.89
N CYS A 76 7.49 7.84 -4.99
CA CYS A 76 7.20 7.97 -3.56
C CYS A 76 7.87 9.20 -2.95
N ASP A 77 7.15 9.85 -2.04
CA ASP A 77 7.68 10.95 -1.23
C ASP A 77 8.58 10.40 -0.12
N SER A 78 8.31 9.18 0.34
CA SER A 78 9.18 8.46 1.27
C SER A 78 9.12 6.96 1.06
N SER A 79 10.23 6.30 1.38
CA SER A 79 10.36 4.85 1.43
C SER A 79 11.11 4.43 2.70
N GLN A 80 10.61 3.39 3.36
CA GLN A 80 11.16 2.88 4.61
C GLN A 80 11.16 1.36 4.64
N LYS A 81 12.33 0.78 4.92
CA LYS A 81 12.41 -0.62 5.40
C LYS A 81 11.99 -0.66 6.85
N MET A 82 11.13 -1.61 7.19
CA MET A 82 10.67 -1.81 8.55
C MET A 82 10.33 -3.27 8.81
N THR A 83 9.93 -3.56 10.05
CA THR A 83 9.47 -4.88 10.47
C THR A 83 8.09 -4.73 11.09
N VAL A 84 7.19 -5.63 10.74
CA VAL A 84 5.85 -5.77 11.34
C VAL A 84 5.75 -7.20 11.87
N GLY A 85 5.55 -7.36 13.18
CA GLY A 85 5.87 -8.61 13.87
C GLY A 85 7.31 -9.05 13.58
N ASP A 86 7.47 -10.24 12.98
CA ASP A 86 8.75 -10.80 12.54
C ASP A 86 8.98 -10.67 11.03
N ARG A 87 8.12 -9.95 10.29
CA ARG A 87 8.18 -9.89 8.81
C ARG A 87 8.89 -8.64 8.31
N PRO A 88 9.82 -8.78 7.35
CA PRO A 88 10.38 -7.62 6.66
C PRO A 88 9.30 -6.96 5.80
N CYS A 89 9.25 -5.63 5.85
CA CYS A 89 8.32 -4.84 5.07
C CYS A 89 9.04 -3.68 4.38
N MET A 90 8.56 -3.32 3.20
CA MET A 90 8.91 -2.06 2.53
C MET A 90 7.67 -1.18 2.46
N HIS A 91 7.75 -0.02 3.09
CA HIS A 91 6.64 0.92 3.18
C HIS A 91 6.96 2.14 2.32
N LEU A 92 6.05 2.46 1.40
CA LEU A 92 6.12 3.64 0.54
C LEU A 92 4.94 4.55 0.87
N VAL A 93 5.19 5.86 0.87
CA VAL A 93 4.12 6.87 1.01
C VAL A 93 4.14 7.79 -0.21
N ILE A 94 2.97 8.00 -0.80
CA ILE A 94 2.75 8.90 -1.93
C ILE A 94 1.60 9.85 -1.60
N TYR A 95 1.83 11.15 -1.69
CA TYR A 95 0.78 12.15 -1.66
C TYR A 95 -0.04 12.10 -2.95
N ASN A 96 -1.32 11.79 -2.80
CA ASN A 96 -2.27 11.68 -3.89
C ASN A 96 -3.13 12.94 -3.99
N LYS A 97 -2.85 13.75 -5.02
CA LYS A 97 -3.55 15.02 -5.29
C LYS A 97 -5.06 14.87 -5.55
N TYR A 98 -5.53 13.71 -6.01
CA TYR A 98 -6.96 13.52 -6.32
C TYR A 98 -7.82 13.36 -5.08
N ILE A 99 -7.26 12.80 -4.02
CA ILE A 99 -7.94 12.63 -2.73
C ILE A 99 -7.40 13.58 -1.65
N ASP A 100 -6.49 14.49 -2.03
CA ASP A 100 -5.80 15.43 -1.15
C ASP A 100 -5.27 14.76 0.13
N ASN A 101 -4.68 13.57 -0.03
CA ASN A 101 -4.22 12.77 1.09
C ASN A 101 -3.12 11.80 0.65
N ASN A 102 -2.40 11.27 1.63
CA ASN A 102 -1.38 10.27 1.41
C ASN A 102 -1.99 8.88 1.23
N VAL A 103 -1.38 8.10 0.35
CA VAL A 103 -1.65 6.68 0.16
C VAL A 103 -0.36 5.93 0.46
N SER A 104 -0.45 4.98 1.37
CA SER A 104 0.62 4.08 1.75
C SER A 104 0.53 2.77 0.99
N TYR A 105 1.69 2.23 0.65
CA TYR A 105 1.89 0.93 0.02
C TYR A 105 2.85 0.13 0.87
N LEU A 106 2.34 -0.90 1.54
CA LEU A 106 3.13 -1.76 2.42
C LEU A 106 3.34 -3.11 1.76
N TYR A 107 4.57 -3.36 1.30
CA TYR A 107 4.99 -4.61 0.70
C TYR A 107 5.53 -5.55 1.77
N PHE A 108 5.15 -6.82 1.72
CA PHE A 108 5.60 -7.84 2.67
C PHE A 108 5.53 -9.24 2.04
N PRO A 109 6.37 -10.19 2.48
CA PRO A 109 6.30 -11.56 2.02
C PRO A 109 5.20 -12.34 2.76
N CYS A 110 4.43 -13.13 2.00
CA CYS A 110 3.43 -14.05 2.54
C CYS A 110 3.44 -15.35 1.73
N GLU A 111 3.56 -16.49 2.42
CA GLU A 111 3.85 -17.79 1.81
C GLU A 111 5.05 -17.74 0.85
N LYS A 112 4.80 -17.85 -0.46
CA LYS A 112 5.83 -17.83 -1.52
C LYS A 112 5.80 -16.56 -2.37
N SER A 113 4.92 -15.61 -2.05
CA SER A 113 4.60 -14.45 -2.88
C SER A 113 4.87 -13.15 -2.14
N VAL A 114 4.93 -12.05 -2.90
CA VAL A 114 4.95 -10.70 -2.35
C VAL A 114 3.54 -10.10 -2.43
N TYR A 115 3.09 -9.56 -1.31
CA TYR A 115 1.82 -8.85 -1.22
C TYR A 115 2.05 -7.36 -0.96
N CYS A 116 1.11 -6.54 -1.37
CA CYS A 116 1.05 -5.11 -1.09
C CYS A 116 -0.30 -4.75 -0.48
N ILE A 117 -0.29 -4.08 0.68
CA ILE A 117 -1.47 -3.41 1.23
C ILE A 117 -1.43 -1.95 0.79
N CYS A 118 -2.43 -1.52 0.04
CA CYS A 118 -2.67 -0.12 -0.26
C CYS A 118 -3.66 0.43 0.76
N TYR A 119 -3.37 1.56 1.40
CA TYR A 119 -4.30 2.18 2.35
C TYR A 119 -4.08 3.69 2.45
N GLN A 120 -5.16 4.43 2.71
CA GLN A 120 -5.07 5.86 2.94
C GLN A 120 -4.40 6.17 4.29
N GLY A 121 -3.45 7.10 4.29
CA GLY A 121 -2.70 7.53 5.47
C GLY A 121 -1.19 7.29 5.35
N ASN A 122 -0.47 7.61 6.42
CA ASN A 122 1.00 7.60 6.45
C ASN A 122 1.54 6.43 7.23
N ASP A 123 0.87 6.04 8.31
CA ASP A 123 1.49 5.19 9.32
C ASP A 123 0.96 3.76 9.21
N VAL A 124 1.87 2.80 9.36
CA VAL A 124 1.52 1.42 9.65
C VAL A 124 0.94 1.37 11.07
N ASN A 125 -0.38 1.48 11.16
CA ASN A 125 -1.12 1.45 12.42
C ASN A 125 -1.43 0.02 12.87
N GLY A 126 -2.04 -0.14 14.05
CA GLY A 126 -2.37 -1.46 14.60
C GLY A 126 -3.23 -2.33 13.68
N SER A 127 -4.16 -1.74 12.92
CA SER A 127 -5.01 -2.47 11.97
C SER A 127 -4.19 -3.03 10.80
N ILE A 128 -3.27 -2.21 10.25
CA ILE A 128 -2.39 -2.64 9.16
C ILE A 128 -1.37 -3.68 9.66
N SER A 129 -0.83 -3.48 10.86
CA SER A 129 0.04 -4.47 11.49
C SER A 129 -0.67 -5.81 11.69
N HIS A 130 -1.92 -5.78 12.15
CA HIS A 130 -2.73 -7.00 12.34
C HIS A 130 -2.89 -7.78 11.03
N ILE A 131 -3.21 -7.12 9.90
CA ILE A 131 -3.33 -7.79 8.59
C ILE A 131 -2.04 -8.56 8.24
N VAL A 132 -0.87 -7.96 8.49
CA VAL A 132 0.43 -8.57 8.17
C VAL A 132 0.79 -9.70 9.15
N GLU A 133 0.52 -9.51 10.43
CA GLU A 133 0.82 -10.47 11.50
C GLU A 133 -0.08 -11.70 11.44
N SER A 134 -1.36 -11.53 11.07
CA SER A 134 -2.34 -12.61 10.98
C SER A 134 -2.25 -13.43 9.69
N ALA A 135 -1.59 -12.91 8.64
CA ALA A 135 -1.46 -13.59 7.36
C ALA A 135 -0.64 -14.89 7.47
N SER A 136 -0.74 -15.80 6.50
CA SER A 136 0.09 -17.02 6.44
C SER A 136 1.60 -16.69 6.49
N PRO A 137 2.43 -17.41 7.26
CA PRO A 137 3.87 -17.16 7.34
C PRO A 137 4.57 -17.33 5.99
N SER A 138 5.68 -16.63 5.79
CA SER A 138 6.57 -16.82 4.64
C SER A 138 7.91 -17.38 5.09
N ASN A 139 8.51 -18.24 4.26
CA ASN A 139 9.89 -18.69 4.43
C ASN A 139 10.89 -17.84 3.61
N MET A 140 10.42 -16.76 2.98
CA MET A 140 11.28 -15.83 2.24
C MET A 140 12.17 -15.07 3.22
N SER A 141 13.48 -15.11 3.01
CA SER A 141 14.41 -14.32 3.81
C SER A 141 14.32 -12.84 3.46
N ASP A 142 14.77 -11.97 4.37
CA ASP A 142 14.92 -10.54 4.13
C ASP A 142 15.73 -10.24 2.86
N GLU A 143 16.83 -10.97 2.66
CA GLU A 143 17.69 -10.80 1.48
C GLU A 143 16.95 -11.13 0.19
N THR A 144 16.17 -12.22 0.17
CA THR A 144 15.36 -12.57 -1.00
C THR A 144 14.26 -11.54 -1.22
N PHE A 145 13.53 -11.15 -0.18
CA PHE A 145 12.44 -10.17 -0.28
C PHE A 145 12.93 -8.82 -0.81
N TYR A 146 13.94 -8.22 -0.17
CA TYR A 146 14.48 -6.94 -0.62
C TYR A 146 15.24 -7.06 -1.94
N GLY A 147 15.78 -8.24 -2.26
CA GLY A 147 16.36 -8.56 -3.56
C GLY A 147 15.35 -8.43 -4.70
N LEU A 148 14.18 -9.09 -4.55
CA LEU A 148 13.07 -9.02 -5.51
C LEU A 148 12.61 -7.58 -5.73
N LEU A 149 12.43 -6.82 -4.65
CA LEU A 149 12.04 -5.40 -4.75
C LEU A 149 13.10 -4.56 -5.47
N ASN A 150 14.38 -4.74 -5.13
CA ASN A 150 15.48 -4.01 -5.76
C ASN A 150 15.61 -4.33 -7.25
N GLU A 151 15.44 -5.59 -7.63
CA GLU A 151 15.41 -6.02 -9.04
C GLU A 151 14.23 -5.39 -9.78
N ALA A 152 13.03 -5.44 -9.20
CA ALA A 152 11.84 -4.81 -9.78
C ALA A 152 12.02 -3.30 -10.02
N TYR A 153 12.62 -2.58 -9.06
CA TYR A 153 12.94 -1.16 -9.25
C TYR A 153 14.00 -0.93 -10.32
N LYS A 154 15.09 -1.71 -10.35
CA LYS A 154 16.12 -1.59 -11.38
C LYS A 154 15.57 -1.88 -12.77
N GLU A 155 14.76 -2.91 -12.92
CA GLU A 155 14.10 -3.24 -14.19
C GLU A 155 13.19 -2.11 -14.63
N HIS A 156 12.42 -1.54 -13.70
CA HIS A 156 11.60 -0.36 -13.97
C HIS A 156 12.42 0.87 -14.42
N GLN A 157 13.62 1.09 -13.84
CA GLN A 157 14.54 2.16 -14.25
C GLN A 157 15.20 1.89 -15.61
N ASN A 158 15.52 0.63 -15.90
CA ASN A 158 16.15 0.20 -17.15
C ASN A 158 15.18 0.13 -18.33
N ARG A 159 13.88 0.38 -18.12
CA ARG A 159 12.91 0.50 -19.20
C ARG A 159 13.16 1.78 -20.02
N GLU A 160 14.18 1.73 -20.86
CA GLU A 160 14.27 2.42 -22.16
C GLU A 160 12.98 2.20 -23.01
N TYR A 161 12.21 1.17 -22.66
CA TYR A 161 10.85 0.84 -23.10
C TYR A 161 9.74 1.83 -22.68
N LEU A 162 9.88 2.53 -21.54
CA LEU A 162 8.90 3.55 -21.14
C LEU A 162 9.05 4.84 -21.96
N ASP A 163 10.28 5.17 -22.37
CA ASP A 163 10.59 6.35 -23.19
C ASP A 163 10.08 6.19 -24.64
N THR A 164 10.14 4.98 -25.21
CA THR A 164 9.60 4.66 -26.55
C THR A 164 8.06 4.71 -26.61
N LEU A 165 7.36 4.36 -25.52
CA LEU A 165 5.89 4.44 -25.43
C LEU A 165 5.37 5.89 -25.28
N THR A 166 6.16 6.78 -24.69
CA THR A 166 5.86 8.23 -24.62
C THR A 166 6.05 8.93 -25.96
N ASP A 167 7.09 8.58 -26.72
CA ASP A 167 7.35 9.20 -28.03
C ASP A 167 6.27 8.82 -29.05
N ASP A 168 5.88 7.55 -29.16
CA ASP A 168 4.83 7.08 -30.10
C ASP A 168 3.41 7.60 -29.77
N ASN A 169 3.09 7.88 -28.50
CA ASN A 169 1.75 8.35 -28.09
C ASN A 169 1.64 9.88 -27.92
N SER A 170 2.76 10.62 -27.90
CA SER A 170 2.76 12.08 -27.84
C SER A 170 2.06 12.73 -29.04
N ASP A 171 2.15 12.10 -30.22
CA ASP A 171 1.51 12.55 -31.46
C ASP A 171 0.00 12.27 -31.51
N TYR A 172 -0.49 11.28 -30.77
CA TYR A 172 -1.91 10.91 -30.75
C TYR A 172 -2.73 11.78 -29.78
N VAL A 173 -2.12 12.17 -28.66
CA VAL A 173 -2.77 12.99 -27.61
C VAL A 173 -2.67 14.49 -27.92
N SER A 174 -1.62 14.95 -28.59
CA SER A 174 -1.46 16.37 -28.96
C SER A 174 -2.54 16.89 -29.92
N LYS A 175 -3.16 16.01 -30.71
CA LYS A 175 -4.23 16.36 -31.66
C LYS A 175 -5.63 16.37 -31.07
N THR A 176 -5.85 15.77 -29.90
CA THR A 176 -7.20 15.56 -29.35
C THR A 176 -7.58 16.50 -28.21
N ASN A 177 -6.64 17.07 -27.46
CA ASN A 177 -6.97 17.94 -26.32
C ASN A 177 -6.14 19.23 -26.29
N GLN A 178 -6.55 20.21 -27.11
CA GLN A 178 -6.01 21.57 -27.07
C GLN A 178 -6.62 22.47 -25.97
N HIS A 179 -7.40 21.93 -25.03
CA HIS A 179 -7.93 22.71 -23.93
C HIS A 179 -7.61 22.07 -22.59
N GLU A 180 -7.04 22.91 -21.72
CA GLU A 180 -6.71 22.70 -20.30
C GLU A 180 -5.27 22.22 -20.03
N THR A 181 -4.44 23.24 -19.86
CA THR A 181 -3.07 23.22 -19.36
C THR A 181 -3.05 22.78 -17.89
N TYR A 182 -2.14 21.84 -17.59
CA TYR A 182 -1.85 21.15 -16.32
C TYR A 182 -2.58 19.81 -16.07
N SER A 183 -1.76 18.74 -15.99
CA SER A 183 -2.01 17.37 -15.48
C SER A 183 -2.15 16.18 -16.46
N ASN A 184 -2.15 16.38 -17.78
CA ASN A 184 -2.18 15.23 -18.71
C ASN A 184 -0.93 14.33 -18.60
N ASP A 185 0.25 14.89 -18.38
CA ASP A 185 1.49 14.10 -18.31
C ASP A 185 1.58 13.23 -17.03
N GLN A 186 1.05 13.73 -15.90
CA GLN A 186 0.97 12.93 -14.66
C GLN A 186 -0.15 11.90 -14.71
N LEU A 187 -1.28 12.19 -15.36
CA LEU A 187 -2.37 11.22 -15.58
C LEU A 187 -1.91 10.08 -16.49
N VAL A 188 -1.25 10.40 -17.60
CA VAL A 188 -0.70 9.41 -18.53
C VAL A 188 0.40 8.59 -17.84
N LYS A 189 1.31 9.22 -17.10
CA LYS A 189 2.31 8.50 -16.28
C LYS A 189 1.63 7.61 -15.25
N TRP A 190 0.67 8.10 -14.47
CA TRP A 190 -0.02 7.30 -13.46
C TRP A 190 -0.78 6.13 -14.09
N TYR A 191 -1.49 6.35 -15.20
CA TYR A 191 -2.22 5.30 -15.92
C TYR A 191 -1.27 4.24 -16.50
N LEU A 192 -0.19 4.65 -17.17
CA LEU A 192 0.82 3.74 -17.73
C LEU A 192 1.65 3.01 -16.67
N LEU A 193 1.78 3.57 -15.46
CA LEU A 193 2.52 2.96 -14.35
C LEU A 193 1.66 2.04 -13.47
N THR A 194 0.33 2.20 -13.48
CA THR A 194 -0.57 1.50 -12.54
C THR A 194 -1.58 0.56 -13.21
N HIS A 195 -1.76 0.62 -14.53
CA HIS A 195 -2.72 -0.22 -15.26
C HIS A 195 -2.03 -1.03 -16.37
N TRP A 196 -1.52 -2.21 -16.01
CA TRP A 196 -1.22 -3.35 -16.89
C TRP A 196 -1.50 -4.65 -16.14
#